data_AF-A0A1R0Y497-F1
#
_entry.id   AF-A0A1R0Y497-F1
#
_cell.length_a   1.000
_cell.length_b   1.000
_cell.length_c   1.000
_cell.angle_alpha   90.00
_cell.angle_beta   90.00
_cell.angle_gamma   90.00
#
_symmetry.space_group_name_H-M   'P 1'
#
loop_
_entity.id
_entity.type
_entity.pdbx_description
1 polymer ?
#
loop_
_entity_poly.entity_id
_entity_poly.type
_entity_poly.pdbx_seq_one_letter_code
_entity_poly.pdbx_strand_id
1 'polypeptide(L)'
;MESISSLIKKLSWGTPEEEKEDAIKKLQYIEEENLHLLLQPISKDYWDGAAETVVRLGYPRVKSVLTGLLEWIQDTNWPGAGQISVFLREIGDPMIPYVKKVLNHHSDDQEWVYNIFEELINHWNTKQVLQIQEELIKISQEKASDLTALRILLTHNVYSKEGVCEIIQRKKDGLVFELKELHDTHPEIDCEALNKGFSETIFKQPNLSKEYHEDNIDQFIICNAISNLENNLSEIEIFTAECLT
;
A
#
# COMPACT_ATOMS: atom_id res chain seq x y z
N MET A 1 -24.10 -14.21 -30.84
CA MET A 1 -22.90 -13.58 -30.25
C MET A 1 -22.87 -13.99 -28.80
N GLU A 2 -21.74 -14.52 -28.29
CA GLU A 2 -21.60 -14.81 -26.86
C GLU A 2 -21.76 -13.51 -26.06
N SER A 3 -22.43 -13.58 -24.90
CA SER A 3 -22.57 -12.40 -24.04
C SER A 3 -21.26 -12.09 -23.33
N ILE A 4 -21.04 -10.81 -22.98
CA ILE A 4 -19.83 -10.37 -22.25
C ILE A 4 -19.68 -11.15 -20.94
N SER A 5 -20.77 -11.38 -20.20
CA SER A 5 -20.75 -12.19 -18.98
C SER A 5 -20.30 -13.63 -19.23
N SER A 6 -20.69 -14.23 -20.36
CA SER A 6 -20.24 -15.58 -20.72
C SER A 6 -18.75 -15.62 -21.06
N LEU A 7 -18.20 -14.54 -21.64
CA LEU A 7 -16.77 -14.44 -21.92
C LEU A 7 -15.96 -14.23 -20.64
N ILE A 8 -16.42 -13.37 -19.72
CA ILE A 8 -15.76 -13.15 -18.43
C ILE A 8 -15.70 -14.44 -17.61
N LYS A 9 -16.73 -15.29 -17.66
CA LYS A 9 -16.71 -16.59 -16.98
C LYS A 9 -15.61 -17.54 -17.48
N LYS A 10 -15.11 -17.36 -18.69
CA LYS A 10 -14.00 -18.14 -19.26
C LYS A 10 -12.62 -17.63 -18.82
N LEU A 11 -12.56 -16.58 -18.01
CA LEU A 11 -11.30 -16.06 -17.46
C LEU A 11 -10.87 -16.78 -16.17
N SER A 12 -11.70 -17.69 -15.63
CA SER A 12 -11.37 -18.46 -14.42
C SER A 12 -10.15 -19.37 -14.65
N TRP A 13 -9.34 -19.58 -13.60
CA TRP A 13 -8.23 -20.55 -13.56
C TRP A 13 -8.60 -21.96 -14.02
N GLY A 14 -9.85 -22.38 -13.84
CA GLY A 14 -10.32 -23.70 -14.24
C GLY A 14 -10.62 -23.85 -15.74
N THR A 15 -10.58 -22.75 -16.50
CA THR A 15 -10.91 -22.76 -17.93
C THR A 15 -9.72 -23.28 -18.73
N PRO A 16 -9.91 -24.17 -19.73
CA PRO A 16 -8.84 -24.56 -20.63
C PRO A 16 -8.18 -23.35 -21.30
N GLU A 17 -6.85 -23.35 -21.40
CA GLU A 17 -6.08 -22.20 -21.90
C GLU A 17 -6.54 -21.73 -23.28
N GLU A 18 -6.89 -22.65 -24.19
CA GLU A 18 -7.42 -22.31 -25.51
C GLU A 18 -8.76 -21.56 -25.45
N GLU A 19 -9.64 -21.97 -24.54
CA GLU A 19 -10.94 -21.32 -24.34
C GLU A 19 -10.78 -19.95 -23.66
N LYS A 20 -9.86 -19.85 -22.69
CA LYS A 20 -9.49 -18.57 -22.05
C LYS A 20 -8.93 -17.60 -23.09
N GLU A 21 -7.99 -18.04 -23.93
CA GLU A 21 -7.39 -17.23 -24.98
C GLU A 21 -8.41 -16.77 -26.04
N ASP A 22 -9.34 -17.64 -26.45
CA ASP A 22 -10.46 -17.25 -27.34
C ASP A 22 -11.36 -16.20 -26.68
N ALA A 23 -11.65 -16.35 -25.38
CA ALA A 23 -12.43 -15.37 -24.64
C ALA A 23 -11.72 -14.00 -24.56
N ILE A 24 -10.42 -13.99 -24.26
CA ILE A 24 -9.59 -12.78 -24.21
C ILE A 24 -9.61 -12.08 -25.57
N LYS A 25 -9.42 -12.82 -26.67
CA LYS A 25 -9.48 -12.28 -28.05
C LYS A 25 -10.81 -11.62 -28.36
N LYS A 26 -11.93 -12.24 -27.96
CA LYS A 26 -13.26 -11.66 -28.15
C LYS A 26 -13.47 -10.42 -27.27
N LEU A 27 -12.97 -10.43 -26.04
CA LEU A 27 -13.03 -9.30 -25.11
C LEU A 27 -12.17 -8.11 -25.55
N GLN A 28 -11.24 -8.26 -26.49
CA GLN A 28 -10.55 -7.12 -27.10
C GLN A 28 -11.49 -6.17 -27.86
N TYR A 29 -12.69 -6.63 -28.21
CA TYR A 29 -13.75 -5.85 -28.87
C TYR A 29 -14.87 -5.44 -27.91
N ILE A 30 -14.66 -5.54 -26.59
CA ILE A 30 -15.62 -5.04 -25.60
C ILE A 30 -15.87 -3.55 -25.83
N GLU A 31 -17.12 -3.10 -25.69
CA GLU A 31 -17.47 -1.67 -25.80
C GLU A 31 -16.95 -0.88 -24.60
N GLU A 32 -16.65 0.42 -24.78
CA GLU A 32 -16.06 1.26 -23.72
C GLU A 32 -16.91 1.31 -22.46
N GLU A 33 -18.22 1.43 -22.60
CA GLU A 33 -19.20 1.40 -21.51
C GLU A 33 -19.15 0.11 -20.67
N ASN A 34 -18.62 -0.98 -21.21
CA ASN A 34 -18.55 -2.29 -20.56
C ASN A 34 -17.16 -2.61 -19.98
N LEU A 35 -16.15 -1.74 -20.14
CA LEU A 35 -14.80 -1.99 -19.62
C LEU A 35 -14.77 -2.19 -18.10
N HIS A 36 -15.67 -1.54 -17.38
CA HIS A 36 -15.76 -1.66 -15.92
C HIS A 36 -16.05 -3.11 -15.48
N LEU A 37 -16.61 -3.95 -16.35
CA LEU A 37 -16.86 -5.37 -16.07
C LEU A 37 -15.59 -6.21 -15.99
N LEU A 38 -14.44 -5.68 -16.44
CA LEU A 38 -13.14 -6.34 -16.32
C LEU A 38 -12.39 -5.96 -15.03
N LEU A 39 -12.94 -5.05 -14.22
CA LEU A 39 -12.34 -4.66 -12.95
C LEU A 39 -12.69 -5.68 -11.87
N GLN A 40 -11.73 -6.56 -11.54
CA GLN A 40 -11.86 -7.56 -10.47
C GLN A 40 -13.17 -8.37 -10.54
N PRO A 41 -13.48 -9.01 -11.69
CA PRO A 41 -14.79 -9.62 -11.91
C PRO A 41 -15.01 -10.86 -11.06
N ILE A 42 -16.26 -11.08 -10.64
CA ILE A 42 -16.79 -12.31 -10.03
C ILE A 42 -16.10 -12.71 -8.71
N SER A 43 -14.87 -13.21 -8.78
CA SER A 43 -14.03 -13.64 -7.65
C SER A 43 -12.55 -13.74 -8.07
N LYS A 44 -11.66 -13.90 -7.09
CA LYS A 44 -10.20 -13.87 -7.29
C LYS A 44 -9.67 -14.82 -8.37
N ASP A 45 -10.38 -15.91 -8.67
CA ASP A 45 -10.00 -16.89 -9.70
C ASP A 45 -10.17 -16.38 -11.14
N TYR A 46 -10.85 -15.25 -11.36
CA TYR A 46 -11.03 -14.62 -12.69
C TYR A 46 -10.13 -13.40 -12.90
N TRP A 47 -9.55 -12.90 -11.81
CA TRP A 47 -8.92 -11.59 -11.76
C TRP A 47 -7.67 -11.52 -12.65
N ASP A 48 -6.81 -12.52 -12.63
CA ASP A 48 -5.58 -12.55 -13.43
C ASP A 48 -5.86 -12.61 -14.94
N GLY A 49 -6.88 -13.37 -15.37
CA GLY A 49 -7.35 -13.38 -16.75
C GLY A 49 -7.99 -12.05 -17.18
N ALA A 50 -8.68 -11.37 -16.26
CA ALA A 50 -9.21 -10.04 -16.50
C ALA A 50 -8.11 -8.98 -16.59
N ALA A 51 -7.11 -9.04 -15.69
CA ALA A 51 -5.92 -8.20 -15.74
C ALA A 51 -5.19 -8.36 -17.08
N GLU A 52 -4.95 -9.61 -17.51
CA GLU A 52 -4.36 -9.89 -18.82
C GLU A 52 -5.18 -9.30 -19.97
N THR A 53 -6.52 -9.41 -19.91
CA THR A 53 -7.41 -8.80 -20.92
C THR A 53 -7.25 -7.28 -20.96
N VAL A 54 -7.19 -6.62 -19.81
CA VAL A 54 -6.98 -5.17 -19.67
C VAL A 54 -5.63 -4.75 -20.23
N VAL A 55 -4.56 -5.46 -19.90
CA VAL A 55 -3.21 -5.17 -20.41
C VAL A 55 -3.17 -5.28 -21.94
N ARG A 56 -3.81 -6.31 -22.51
CA ARG A 56 -3.90 -6.49 -23.97
C ARG A 56 -4.74 -5.41 -24.66
N LEU A 57 -5.81 -4.92 -24.02
CA LEU A 57 -6.58 -3.77 -24.52
C LEU A 57 -5.70 -2.52 -24.59
N GLY A 58 -4.85 -2.33 -23.58
CA GLY A 58 -3.82 -1.32 -23.54
C GLY A 58 -4.34 0.12 -23.34
N TYR A 59 -3.41 1.05 -23.21
CA TYR A 59 -3.69 2.48 -23.23
C TYR A 59 -3.61 3.02 -24.67
N PRO A 60 -4.54 3.88 -25.14
CA PRO A 60 -5.57 4.60 -24.38
C PRO A 60 -6.92 3.90 -24.26
N ARG A 61 -7.08 2.66 -24.73
CA ARG A 61 -8.38 1.96 -24.76
C ARG A 61 -9.02 1.84 -23.39
N VAL A 62 -8.22 1.63 -22.34
CA VAL A 62 -8.67 1.48 -20.94
C VAL A 62 -8.71 2.79 -20.15
N LYS A 63 -8.56 3.95 -20.81
CA LYS A 63 -8.47 5.26 -20.13
C LYS A 63 -9.64 5.53 -19.18
N SER A 64 -10.87 5.14 -19.57
CA SER A 64 -12.09 5.38 -18.78
C SER A 64 -12.14 4.60 -17.46
N VAL A 65 -11.30 3.57 -17.30
CA VAL A 65 -11.28 2.69 -16.11
C VAL A 65 -9.98 2.78 -15.29
N LEU A 66 -9.07 3.72 -15.60
CA LEU A 66 -7.79 3.86 -14.87
C LEU A 66 -7.94 4.04 -13.36
N THR A 67 -9.02 4.68 -12.90
CA THR A 67 -9.30 4.80 -11.46
C THR A 67 -9.53 3.43 -10.82
N GLY A 68 -10.34 2.56 -11.45
CA GLY A 68 -10.59 1.21 -10.94
C GLY A 68 -9.38 0.28 -11.11
N LEU A 69 -8.49 0.56 -12.07
CA LEU A 69 -7.23 -0.16 -12.16
C LEU A 69 -6.26 0.18 -11.02
N LEU A 70 -6.35 1.37 -10.41
CA LEU A 70 -5.54 1.68 -9.22
C LEU A 70 -5.99 0.93 -7.97
N GLU A 71 -7.24 0.47 -7.91
CA GLU A 71 -7.74 -0.33 -6.77
C GLU A 71 -7.02 -1.67 -6.67
N TRP A 72 -6.52 -2.21 -7.79
CA TRP A 72 -5.67 -3.40 -7.80
C TRP A 72 -4.35 -3.24 -7.03
N ILE A 73 -3.93 -2.00 -6.79
CA ILE A 73 -2.69 -1.69 -6.06
C ILE A 73 -2.95 -1.63 -4.54
N GLN A 74 -4.20 -1.76 -4.08
CA GLN A 74 -4.49 -1.83 -2.64
C GLN A 74 -3.80 -3.03 -1.98
N ASP A 75 -3.76 -4.19 -2.65
CA ASP A 75 -3.08 -5.39 -2.17
C ASP A 75 -2.35 -6.07 -3.34
N THR A 76 -1.02 -6.00 -3.30
CA THR A 76 -0.14 -6.53 -4.35
C THR A 76 -0.18 -8.07 -4.44
N ASN A 77 -0.78 -8.75 -3.47
CA ASN A 77 -1.01 -10.20 -3.50
C ASN A 77 -2.27 -10.59 -4.29
N TRP A 78 -3.10 -9.63 -4.73
CA TRP A 78 -4.29 -9.94 -5.52
C TRP A 78 -3.92 -10.53 -6.89
N PRO A 79 -4.62 -11.58 -7.37
CA PRO A 79 -4.24 -12.26 -8.61
C PRO A 79 -4.36 -11.36 -9.84
N GLY A 80 -3.24 -10.90 -10.39
CA GLY A 80 -3.20 -9.93 -11.49
C GLY A 80 -2.74 -8.53 -11.10
N ALA A 81 -2.60 -8.23 -9.79
CA ALA A 81 -2.15 -6.93 -9.30
C ALA A 81 -0.78 -6.56 -9.88
N GLY A 82 0.19 -7.47 -9.82
CA GLY A 82 1.51 -7.23 -10.41
C GLY A 82 1.49 -6.95 -11.91
N GLN A 83 0.59 -7.58 -12.68
CA GLN A 83 0.45 -7.29 -14.11
C GLN A 83 -0.11 -5.87 -14.34
N ILE A 84 -1.12 -5.49 -13.54
CA ILE A 84 -1.68 -4.14 -13.56
C ILE A 84 -0.65 -3.12 -13.11
N SER A 85 0.13 -3.36 -12.06
CA SER A 85 1.20 -2.46 -11.61
C SER A 85 2.20 -2.15 -12.72
N VAL A 86 2.72 -3.19 -13.38
CA VAL A 86 3.64 -3.05 -14.52
C VAL A 86 3.00 -2.21 -15.62
N PHE A 87 1.77 -2.54 -15.99
CA PHE A 87 1.04 -1.82 -17.04
C PHE A 87 0.79 -0.35 -16.69
N LEU A 88 0.38 -0.04 -15.46
CA LEU A 88 0.17 1.34 -15.01
C LEU A 88 1.49 2.15 -15.00
N ARG A 89 2.63 1.52 -14.68
CA ARG A 89 3.96 2.15 -14.83
C ARG A 89 4.26 2.49 -16.28
N GLU A 90 3.98 1.58 -17.21
CA GLU A 90 4.21 1.77 -18.65
C GLU A 90 3.38 2.92 -19.24
N ILE A 91 2.19 3.20 -18.69
CA ILE A 91 1.37 4.34 -19.10
C ILE A 91 2.10 5.67 -18.83
N GLY A 92 2.77 5.81 -17.67
CA GLY A 92 3.57 6.98 -17.32
C GLY A 92 2.74 8.23 -16.98
N ASP A 93 3.09 9.38 -17.56
CA ASP A 93 2.53 10.72 -17.25
C ASP A 93 0.98 10.77 -17.15
N PRO A 94 0.18 10.08 -17.99
CA PRO A 94 -1.28 10.04 -17.85
C PRO A 94 -1.80 9.50 -16.51
N MET A 95 -0.99 8.77 -15.73
CA MET A 95 -1.37 8.26 -14.41
C MET A 95 -1.31 9.31 -13.31
N ILE A 96 -0.54 10.39 -13.50
CA ILE A 96 -0.32 11.44 -12.50
C ILE A 96 -1.63 11.96 -11.88
N PRO A 97 -2.64 12.43 -12.64
CA PRO A 97 -3.88 12.94 -12.04
C PRO A 97 -4.64 11.90 -11.20
N TYR A 98 -4.53 10.62 -11.53
CA TYR A 98 -5.19 9.54 -10.79
C TYR A 98 -4.43 9.21 -9.51
N VAL A 99 -3.10 9.17 -9.54
CA VAL A 99 -2.25 9.03 -8.34
C VAL A 99 -2.50 10.20 -7.38
N LYS A 100 -2.52 11.44 -7.88
CA LYS A 100 -2.87 12.62 -7.07
C LYS A 100 -4.21 12.46 -6.36
N LYS A 101 -5.21 11.88 -7.04
CA LYS A 101 -6.53 11.63 -6.45
C LYS A 101 -6.46 10.63 -5.31
N VAL A 102 -5.67 9.55 -5.44
CA VAL A 102 -5.46 8.58 -4.36
C VAL A 102 -4.77 9.24 -3.17
N LEU A 103 -3.64 9.92 -3.40
CA LEU A 103 -2.87 10.59 -2.32
C LEU A 103 -3.68 11.66 -1.57
N ASN A 104 -4.67 12.29 -2.23
CA ASN A 104 -5.48 13.34 -1.60
C ASN A 104 -6.76 12.82 -0.93
N HIS A 105 -7.41 11.79 -1.47
CA HIS A 105 -8.73 11.34 -1.01
C HIS A 105 -8.72 10.01 -0.25
N HIS A 106 -7.61 9.28 -0.30
CA HIS A 106 -7.42 7.98 0.35
C HIS A 106 -6.13 7.97 1.18
N SER A 107 -5.73 9.14 1.72
CA SER A 107 -4.51 9.25 2.53
C SER A 107 -4.62 8.52 3.88
N ASP A 108 -5.82 8.14 4.29
CA ASP A 108 -6.11 7.32 5.47
C ASP A 108 -5.84 5.83 5.24
N ASP A 109 -5.90 5.35 3.99
CA ASP A 109 -5.56 3.99 3.60
C ASP A 109 -4.04 3.83 3.44
N GLN A 110 -3.36 3.57 4.55
CA GLN A 110 -1.90 3.54 4.59
C GLN A 110 -1.30 2.43 3.73
N GLU A 111 -1.95 1.28 3.64
CA GLU A 111 -1.47 0.16 2.84
C GLU A 111 -1.57 0.49 1.35
N TRP A 112 -2.70 1.07 0.91
CA TRP A 112 -2.84 1.48 -0.47
C TRP A 112 -1.85 2.60 -0.84
N VAL A 113 -1.72 3.63 0.01
CA VAL A 113 -0.75 4.70 -0.22
C VAL A 113 0.67 4.15 -0.32
N TYR A 114 1.08 3.28 0.61
CA TYR A 114 2.37 2.62 0.57
C TYR A 114 2.59 1.85 -0.73
N ASN A 115 1.62 1.04 -1.16
CA ASN A 115 1.71 0.29 -2.40
C ASN A 115 1.75 1.20 -3.64
N ILE A 116 1.10 2.36 -3.63
CA ILE A 116 1.22 3.37 -4.70
C ILE A 116 2.63 3.95 -4.76
N PHE A 117 3.28 4.19 -3.62
CA PHE A 117 4.69 4.59 -3.58
C PHE A 117 5.57 3.52 -4.21
N GLU A 118 5.46 2.28 -3.74
CA GLU A 118 6.30 1.16 -4.17
C GLU A 118 6.09 0.81 -5.65
N GLU A 119 4.84 0.68 -6.08
CA GLU A 119 4.53 0.18 -7.41
C GLU A 119 4.56 1.26 -8.49
N LEU A 120 4.45 2.54 -8.15
CA LEU A 120 4.37 3.62 -9.14
C LEU A 120 5.40 4.73 -8.89
N ILE A 121 5.31 5.43 -7.75
CA ILE A 121 6.04 6.70 -7.56
C ILE A 121 7.56 6.48 -7.49
N ASN A 122 8.04 5.38 -6.88
CA ASN A 122 9.46 5.05 -6.83
C ASN A 122 10.11 4.86 -8.22
N HIS A 123 9.30 4.64 -9.25
CA HIS A 123 9.75 4.47 -10.63
C HIS A 123 9.69 5.77 -11.46
N TRP A 124 9.20 6.86 -10.86
CA TRP A 124 9.04 8.13 -11.56
C TRP A 124 10.35 8.91 -11.65
N ASN A 125 10.51 9.64 -12.75
CA ASN A 125 11.61 10.58 -12.88
C ASN A 125 11.28 11.92 -12.19
N THR A 126 12.28 12.79 -12.04
CA THR A 126 12.11 14.10 -11.38
C THR A 126 10.99 14.95 -11.97
N LYS A 127 10.79 14.95 -13.30
CA LYS A 127 9.73 15.74 -13.93
C LYS A 127 8.33 15.26 -13.50
N GLN A 128 8.17 13.95 -13.31
CA GLN A 128 6.91 13.36 -12.85
C GLN A 128 6.68 13.66 -11.36
N VAL A 129 7.70 13.46 -10.53
CA VAL A 129 7.65 13.73 -9.08
C VAL A 129 7.32 15.19 -8.78
N LEU A 130 7.88 16.15 -9.53
CA LEU A 130 7.58 17.58 -9.36
C LEU A 130 6.09 17.92 -9.57
N GLN A 131 5.33 17.10 -10.29
CA GLN A 131 3.88 17.32 -10.50
C GLN A 131 3.02 16.90 -9.31
N ILE A 132 3.60 16.12 -8.38
CA ILE A 132 2.94 15.65 -7.15
C ILE A 132 3.65 16.14 -5.87
N GLN A 133 4.56 17.11 -5.98
CA GLN A 133 5.37 17.56 -4.85
C GLN A 133 4.53 18.06 -3.68
N GLU A 134 3.38 18.69 -3.93
CA GLU A 134 2.49 19.21 -2.89
C GLU A 134 1.89 18.07 -2.06
N GLU A 135 1.46 17.01 -2.74
CA GLU A 135 0.98 15.78 -2.10
C GLU A 135 2.08 15.10 -1.29
N LEU A 136 3.30 15.00 -1.83
CA LEU A 136 4.44 14.41 -1.12
C LEU A 136 4.84 15.22 0.11
N ILE A 137 4.83 16.56 0.02
CA ILE A 137 5.10 17.44 1.16
C ILE A 137 4.03 17.23 2.24
N LYS A 138 2.75 17.12 1.86
CA LYS A 138 1.68 16.84 2.82
C LYS A 138 1.90 15.48 3.51
N ILE A 139 2.15 14.42 2.75
CA ILE A 139 2.38 13.06 3.30
C ILE A 139 3.61 13.03 4.21
N SER A 140 4.68 13.76 3.86
CA SER A 140 5.89 13.85 4.69
C SER A 140 5.66 14.42 6.10
N GLN A 141 4.56 15.14 6.29
CA GLN A 141 4.17 15.72 7.58
C GLN A 141 3.27 14.79 8.42
N GLU A 142 2.75 13.72 7.83
CA GLU A 142 1.90 12.74 8.51
C GLU A 142 2.76 11.68 9.23
N LYS A 143 2.13 10.69 9.89
CA LYS A 143 2.85 9.62 10.62
C LYS A 143 3.18 8.40 9.76
N ALA A 144 2.47 8.19 8.65
CA ALA A 144 2.60 6.99 7.84
C ALA A 144 2.96 7.34 6.39
N SER A 145 3.79 6.50 5.76
CA SER A 145 4.47 6.76 4.47
C SER A 145 5.31 8.05 4.41
N ASP A 146 5.53 8.71 5.54
CA ASP A 146 6.20 10.00 5.66
C ASP A 146 7.69 9.91 5.31
N LEU A 147 8.38 8.87 5.78
CA LEU A 147 9.78 8.60 5.47
C LEU A 147 9.98 8.30 3.99
N THR A 148 9.08 7.53 3.38
CA THR A 148 9.10 7.24 1.93
C THR A 148 8.92 8.54 1.13
N ALA A 149 7.96 9.38 1.50
CA ALA A 149 7.78 10.69 0.87
C ALA A 149 9.03 11.57 1.02
N LEU A 150 9.65 11.62 2.21
CA LEU A 150 10.88 12.38 2.45
C LEU A 150 12.07 11.85 1.62
N ARG A 151 12.23 10.54 1.49
CA ARG A 151 13.26 9.93 0.63
C ARG A 151 13.10 10.34 -0.83
N ILE A 152 11.86 10.38 -1.33
CA ILE A 152 11.57 10.81 -2.71
C ILE A 152 11.84 12.30 -2.87
N LEU A 153 11.37 13.13 -1.94
CA LEU A 153 11.64 14.58 -1.95
C LEU A 153 13.14 14.88 -1.93
N LEU A 154 13.93 14.10 -1.18
CA LEU A 154 15.40 14.18 -1.18
C LEU A 154 16.00 13.75 -2.51
N THR A 155 15.65 12.54 -2.98
CA THR A 155 16.22 11.92 -4.19
C THR A 155 16.00 12.79 -5.42
N HIS A 156 14.87 13.46 -5.50
CA HIS A 156 14.51 14.33 -6.63
C HIS A 156 14.89 15.80 -6.42
N ASN A 157 15.67 16.11 -5.37
CA ASN A 157 16.14 17.46 -5.03
C ASN A 157 15.01 18.48 -4.85
N VAL A 158 13.86 18.04 -4.35
CA VAL A 158 12.77 18.94 -3.93
C VAL A 158 13.13 19.56 -2.58
N TYR A 159 13.66 18.76 -1.66
CA TYR A 159 14.27 19.23 -0.42
C TYR A 159 15.80 19.11 -0.48
N SER A 160 16.48 19.98 0.26
CA SER A 160 17.91 19.82 0.51
C SER A 160 18.14 18.70 1.52
N LYS A 161 19.34 18.11 1.47
CA LYS A 161 19.77 17.11 2.45
C LYS A 161 19.65 17.66 3.87
N GLU A 162 20.14 18.88 4.10
CA GLU A 162 20.08 19.54 5.41
C GLU A 162 18.64 19.69 5.90
N GLY A 163 17.72 20.11 5.01
CA GLY A 163 16.31 20.26 5.36
C GLY A 163 15.64 18.94 5.73
N VAL A 164 15.96 17.86 5.01
CA VAL A 164 15.45 16.51 5.33
C VAL A 164 16.03 16.02 6.67
N CYS A 165 17.33 16.18 6.89
CA CYS A 165 17.98 15.83 8.17
C CYS A 165 17.31 16.55 9.35
N GLU A 166 17.00 17.84 9.22
CA GLU A 166 16.31 18.61 10.26
C GLU A 166 14.89 18.11 10.53
N ILE A 167 14.16 17.68 9.50
CA ILE A 167 12.82 17.09 9.66
C ILE A 167 12.91 15.74 10.38
N ILE A 168 13.82 14.89 9.93
CA ILE A 168 14.04 13.54 10.50
C ILE A 168 14.47 13.65 11.96
N GLN A 169 15.39 14.56 12.29
CA GLN A 169 15.81 14.79 13.67
C GLN A 169 14.64 15.24 14.55
N ARG A 170 13.79 16.16 14.08
CA ARG A 170 12.60 16.60 14.82
C ARG A 170 11.61 15.45 15.04
N LYS A 171 11.39 14.59 14.03
CA LYS A 171 10.54 13.40 14.17
C LYS A 171 11.15 12.41 15.19
N LYS A 172 12.47 12.19 15.14
CA LYS A 172 13.21 11.36 16.10
C LYS A 172 13.01 11.86 17.53
N ASP A 173 13.26 13.15 17.77
CA ASP A 173 13.13 13.75 19.10
C ASP A 173 11.69 13.64 19.64
N GLY A 174 10.70 13.82 18.76
CA GLY A 174 9.29 13.64 19.09
C GLY A 174 8.95 12.22 19.51
N LEU A 175 9.39 11.20 18.76
CA LEU A 175 9.16 9.79 19.10
C LEU A 175 9.87 9.39 20.39
N VAL A 176 11.11 9.82 20.58
CA VAL A 176 11.87 9.56 21.82
C VAL A 176 11.17 10.18 23.02
N PHE A 177 10.62 11.38 22.87
CA PHE A 177 9.82 12.02 23.91
C PHE A 177 8.52 11.25 24.21
N GLU A 178 7.74 10.89 23.19
CA GLU A 178 6.48 10.13 23.33
C GLU A 178 6.73 8.76 23.98
N LEU A 179 7.77 8.05 23.56
CA LEU A 179 8.18 6.75 24.12
C LEU A 179 8.60 6.89 25.59
N LYS A 180 9.34 7.95 25.93
CA LYS A 180 9.72 8.22 27.32
C LYS A 180 8.51 8.54 28.18
N GLU A 181 7.61 9.41 27.70
CA GLU A 181 6.38 9.77 28.41
C GLU A 181 5.53 8.53 28.69
N LEU A 182 5.41 7.63 27.71
CA LEU A 182 4.64 6.39 27.86
C LEU A 182 5.23 5.45 28.91
N HIS A 183 6.56 5.31 28.95
CA HIS A 183 7.25 4.55 30.00
C HIS A 183 7.14 5.21 31.39
N ASP A 184 7.28 6.53 31.46
CA ASP A 184 7.22 7.28 32.72
C ASP A 184 5.80 7.30 33.32
N THR A 185 4.76 7.26 32.47
CA THR A 185 3.34 7.25 32.89
C THR A 185 2.81 5.86 33.23
N HIS A 186 3.43 4.80 32.71
CA HIS A 186 3.06 3.40 32.93
C HIS A 186 4.23 2.53 33.42
N PRO A 187 4.93 2.91 34.50
CA PRO A 187 6.12 2.18 34.99
C PRO A 187 5.80 0.77 35.52
N GLU A 188 4.54 0.48 35.79
CA GLU A 188 4.06 -0.84 36.23
C GLU A 188 3.91 -1.85 35.09
N ILE A 189 3.88 -1.41 33.84
CA ILE A 189 3.64 -2.28 32.68
C ILE A 189 4.96 -2.87 32.20
N ASP A 190 5.05 -4.20 32.27
CA ASP A 190 6.15 -4.97 31.69
C ASP A 190 5.66 -5.72 30.44
N CYS A 191 5.94 -5.13 29.28
CA CYS A 191 5.51 -5.68 28.00
C CYS A 191 6.17 -7.02 27.65
N GLU A 192 7.39 -7.28 28.13
CA GLU A 192 8.05 -8.57 27.92
C GLU A 192 7.35 -9.65 28.74
N ALA A 193 7.07 -9.37 30.02
CA ALA A 193 6.37 -10.28 30.90
C ALA A 193 4.93 -10.56 30.43
N LEU A 194 4.20 -9.53 30.00
CA LEU A 194 2.85 -9.66 29.47
C LEU A 194 2.80 -10.57 28.22
N ASN A 195 3.65 -10.28 27.23
CA ASN A 195 3.71 -11.07 25.99
C ASN A 195 4.15 -12.50 26.23
N LYS A 196 5.09 -12.72 27.16
CA LYS A 196 5.51 -14.05 27.59
C LYS A 196 4.36 -14.81 28.26
N GLY A 197 3.65 -14.19 29.20
CA GLY A 197 2.50 -14.80 29.88
C GLY A 197 1.38 -15.17 28.90
N PHE A 198 1.10 -14.30 27.94
CA PHE A 198 0.13 -14.59 26.88
C PHE A 198 0.56 -15.75 25.98
N SER A 199 1.81 -15.75 25.52
CA SER A 199 2.37 -16.85 24.73
C SER A 199 2.27 -18.17 25.49
N GLU A 200 2.68 -18.20 26.76
CA GLU A 200 2.55 -19.39 27.60
C GLU A 200 1.10 -19.85 27.75
N THR A 201 0.15 -18.92 27.86
CA THR A 201 -1.29 -19.22 27.92
C THR A 201 -1.78 -19.85 26.62
N ILE A 202 -1.39 -19.32 25.46
CA ILE A 202 -1.71 -19.92 24.14
C ILE A 202 -1.20 -21.35 24.07
N PHE A 203 0.02 -21.62 24.51
CA PHE A 203 0.62 -22.96 24.40
C PHE A 203 0.08 -23.96 25.43
N LYS A 204 -0.13 -23.53 26.69
CA LYS A 204 -0.51 -24.44 27.79
C LYS A 204 -2.02 -24.55 27.97
N GLN A 205 -2.75 -23.47 27.72
CA GLN A 205 -4.18 -23.31 28.01
C GLN A 205 -4.88 -22.48 26.91
N PRO A 206 -4.89 -22.94 25.65
CA PRO A 206 -5.37 -22.15 24.52
C PRO A 206 -6.80 -21.64 24.67
N ASN A 207 -7.66 -22.38 25.38
CA ASN A 207 -9.03 -21.99 25.68
C ASN A 207 -9.15 -20.76 26.61
N LEU A 208 -8.09 -20.41 27.34
CA LEU A 208 -8.05 -19.24 28.23
C LEU A 208 -7.32 -18.04 27.61
N SER A 209 -6.75 -18.19 26.40
CA SER A 209 -6.03 -17.09 25.73
C SER A 209 -6.91 -15.85 25.52
N LYS A 210 -8.19 -16.04 25.17
CA LYS A 210 -9.13 -14.94 25.00
C LYS A 210 -9.39 -14.19 26.31
N GLU A 211 -9.63 -14.93 27.39
CA GLU A 211 -9.85 -14.37 28.73
C GLU A 211 -8.60 -13.62 29.21
N TYR A 212 -7.42 -14.21 29.06
CA TYR A 212 -6.15 -13.56 29.39
C TYR A 212 -5.97 -12.23 28.64
N HIS A 213 -6.29 -12.21 27.34
CA HIS A 213 -6.21 -10.98 26.55
C HIS A 213 -7.22 -9.94 27.02
N GLU A 214 -8.47 -10.33 27.28
CA GLU A 214 -9.52 -9.44 27.78
C GLU A 214 -9.16 -8.85 29.15
N ASP A 215 -8.61 -9.64 30.06
CA ASP A 215 -8.19 -9.22 31.39
C ASP A 215 -7.00 -8.24 31.37
N ASN A 216 -6.19 -8.26 30.30
CA ASN A 216 -4.99 -7.44 30.17
C ASN A 216 -5.06 -6.45 28.99
N ILE A 217 -6.26 -6.18 28.47
CA ILE A 217 -6.45 -5.41 27.23
C ILE A 217 -5.79 -4.03 27.27
N ASP A 218 -5.91 -3.32 28.39
CA ASP A 218 -5.32 -1.98 28.54
C ASP A 218 -3.79 -2.02 28.48
N GLN A 219 -3.18 -3.06 29.08
CA GLN A 219 -1.73 -3.24 29.02
C GLN A 219 -1.28 -3.60 27.59
N PHE A 220 -2.03 -4.44 26.88
CA PHE A 220 -1.76 -4.73 25.47
C PHE A 220 -1.86 -3.49 24.59
N ILE A 221 -2.84 -2.61 24.81
CA ILE A 221 -2.96 -1.35 24.07
C ILE A 221 -1.70 -0.51 24.25
N ILE A 222 -1.21 -0.37 25.49
CA ILE A 222 0.00 0.41 25.78
C ILE A 222 1.24 -0.26 25.19
N CYS A 223 1.41 -1.57 25.36
CA CYS A 223 2.54 -2.31 24.80
C CYS A 223 2.58 -2.27 23.27
N ASN A 224 1.42 -2.32 22.62
CA ASN A 224 1.33 -2.15 21.17
C ASN A 224 1.73 -0.72 20.76
N ALA A 225 1.32 0.30 21.52
CA ALA A 225 1.74 1.68 21.27
C ALA A 225 3.27 1.85 21.44
N ILE A 226 3.87 1.30 22.51
CA ILE A 226 5.33 1.26 22.72
C ILE A 226 6.02 0.61 21.52
N SER A 227 5.60 -0.61 21.16
CA SER A 227 6.22 -1.37 20.07
C SER A 227 6.12 -0.63 18.73
N ASN A 228 4.98 0.01 18.44
CA ASN A 228 4.81 0.81 17.23
C ASN A 228 5.76 2.03 17.21
N LEU A 229 5.91 2.73 18.33
CA LEU A 229 6.83 3.87 18.44
C LEU A 229 8.29 3.43 18.27
N GLU A 230 8.67 2.28 18.86
CA GLU A 230 10.01 1.69 18.71
C GLU A 230 10.32 1.28 17.27
N ASN A 231 9.36 0.67 16.58
CA ASN A 231 9.49 0.32 15.16
C ASN A 231 9.70 1.58 14.31
N ASN A 232 8.87 2.61 14.51
CA ASN A 232 9.02 3.88 13.79
C ASN A 232 10.36 4.56 14.08
N LEU A 233 10.84 4.49 15.33
CA LEU A 233 12.15 5.03 15.71
C LEU A 233 13.28 4.30 14.98
N SER A 234 13.21 2.97 14.90
CA SER A 234 14.18 2.15 14.15
C SER A 234 14.25 2.54 12.68
N GLU A 235 13.10 2.74 12.02
CA GLU A 235 13.06 3.20 10.62
C GLU A 235 13.68 4.60 10.44
N ILE A 236 13.39 5.51 11.37
CA ILE A 236 13.99 6.85 11.41
C ILE A 236 15.50 6.78 11.59
N GLU A 237 16.01 5.86 12.42
CA GLU A 237 17.44 5.71 12.66
C GLU A 237 18.18 5.20 11.43
N ILE A 238 17.59 4.26 10.69
CA ILE A 238 18.11 3.81 9.39
C ILE A 238 18.21 5.01 8.44
N PHE A 239 17.15 5.80 8.31
CA PHE A 239 17.16 6.96 7.42
C PHE A 239 18.12 8.07 7.92
N THR A 240 18.25 8.25 9.23
CA THR A 240 19.23 9.20 9.80
C THR A 240 20.66 8.80 9.45
N ALA A 241 20.98 7.51 9.42
CA ALA A 241 22.30 7.05 9.00
C ALA A 241 22.59 7.40 7.52
N GLU A 242 21.61 7.27 6.64
CA GLU A 242 21.70 7.69 5.22
C GLU A 242 21.93 9.20 5.09
N CYS A 243 21.34 9.99 5.99
CA CYS A 243 21.51 11.44 6.05
C CYS A 243 22.94 11.88 6.47
N LEU A 244 23.71 11.04 7.15
CA LEU A 244 25.05 11.36 7.65
C LEU A 244 26.18 10.93 6.71
N THR A 245 25.90 10.07 5.74
CA THR A 245 26.83 9.65 4.66
C THR A 245 26.76 10.58 3.47
#